data_AF-A0A5C7GLN2-F1
#
_entry.id   AF-A0A5C7GLN2-F1
#
_cell.length_a   1.000
_cell.length_b   1.000
_cell.length_c   1.000
_cell.angle_alpha   90.00
_cell.angle_beta   90.00
_cell.angle_gamma   90.00
#
_symmetry.space_group_name_H-M   'P 1'
#
loop_
_entity.id
_entity.type
_entity.pdbx_description
1 polymer ?
#
loop_
_entity_poly.entity_id
_entity_poly.type
_entity_poly.pdbx_seq_one_letter_code
_entity_poly.pdbx_strand_id
1 'polypeptide(L)'
;MAKLLNVPQKSGLLIQHLSTKGAAAKIGLVPGVIPVNIAGKDIMLGGDIILGIAGINIKHQDDLYLIKNRVNTDKSGEEISIIILREGQILNSKFKKP
;
A
#
# COMPACT_ATOMS: atom_id res chain seq x y z
N MET A 1 13.82 7.43 2.13
CA MET A 1 12.64 7.99 1.44
C MET A 1 11.44 8.20 2.37
N ALA A 2 11.01 7.22 3.18
CA ALA A 2 9.82 7.35 4.05
C ALA A 2 9.74 8.67 4.86
N LYS A 3 10.83 9.06 5.54
CA LYS A 3 10.91 10.32 6.29
C LYS A 3 10.68 11.57 5.44
N LEU A 4 11.13 11.58 4.18
CA LEU A 4 10.95 12.70 3.25
C LEU A 4 9.47 12.91 2.90
N LEU A 5 8.68 11.83 2.94
CA LEU A 5 7.26 11.83 2.59
C LEU A 5 6.34 11.85 3.82
N ASN A 6 6.88 12.19 5.00
CA ASN A 6 6.16 12.22 6.28
C ASN A 6 5.41 10.92 6.61
N VAL A 7 5.95 9.78 6.20
CA VAL A 7 5.38 8.47 6.55
C VAL A 7 5.59 8.22 8.05
N PRO A 8 4.55 7.84 8.82
CA PRO A 8 4.62 7.70 10.28
C PRO A 8 5.40 6.45 10.75
N GLN A 9 6.07 5.75 9.85
CA GLN A 9 6.86 4.56 10.14
C GLN A 9 8.08 4.46 9.20
N LYS A 10 8.97 3.49 9.45
CA LYS A 10 10.26 3.38 8.75
C LYS A 10 10.15 3.13 7.24
N SER A 11 9.05 2.52 6.78
CA SER A 11 8.83 2.20 5.36
C SER A 11 7.35 2.03 5.02
N GLY A 12 7.04 1.84 3.74
CA GLY A 12 5.69 1.65 3.24
C GLY A 12 5.74 1.45 1.73
N LEU A 13 4.61 1.11 1.13
CA LEU A 13 4.50 0.93 -0.32
C LEU A 13 3.71 2.08 -0.93
N LEU A 14 4.38 2.91 -1.71
CA LEU A 14 3.75 3.97 -2.49
C LEU A 14 3.03 3.38 -3.71
N ILE A 15 1.76 3.73 -3.91
CA ILE A 15 1.00 3.26 -5.07
C ILE A 15 1.35 4.10 -6.29
N GLN A 16 2.21 3.55 -7.15
CA GLN A 16 2.64 4.21 -8.38
C GLN A 16 1.56 4.16 -9.48
N HIS A 17 0.95 2.99 -9.66
CA HIS A 17 -0.05 2.73 -10.69
C HIS A 17 -1.06 1.73 -10.17
N LEU A 18 -2.28 1.78 -10.71
CA LEU A 18 -3.38 0.92 -10.29
C LEU A 18 -4.14 0.40 -11.51
N SER A 19 -4.39 -0.91 -11.54
CA SER A 19 -5.28 -1.50 -12.54
C SER A 19 -6.73 -1.21 -12.20
N THR A 20 -7.49 -0.67 -13.14
CA THR A 20 -8.92 -0.31 -12.97
C THR A 20 -9.82 -1.49 -12.64
N LYS A 21 -9.40 -2.72 -12.95
CA LYS A 21 -10.17 -3.96 -12.68
C LYS A 21 -9.71 -4.70 -11.41
N GLY A 22 -8.62 -4.26 -10.78
CA GLY A 22 -8.00 -4.94 -9.64
C GLY A 22 -8.75 -4.71 -8.31
N ALA A 23 -8.51 -5.59 -7.33
CA ALA A 23 -9.10 -5.48 -5.99
C ALA A 23 -8.80 -4.13 -5.31
N ALA A 24 -7.58 -3.63 -5.49
CA ALA A 24 -7.13 -2.36 -4.94
C ALA A 24 -7.91 -1.15 -5.51
N ALA A 25 -8.32 -1.17 -6.78
CA ALA A 25 -9.20 -0.13 -7.34
C ALA A 25 -10.62 -0.21 -6.78
N LYS A 26 -11.14 -1.43 -6.58
CA LYS A 26 -12.48 -1.66 -6.03
C LYS A 26 -12.65 -1.14 -4.61
N ILE A 27 -11.56 -1.08 -3.84
CA ILE A 27 -11.55 -0.51 -2.48
C ILE A 27 -11.15 0.97 -2.45
N GLY A 28 -11.05 1.62 -3.61
CA GLY A 28 -10.83 3.06 -3.71
C GLY A 28 -9.40 3.51 -3.37
N LEU A 29 -8.39 2.66 -3.58
CA LEU A 29 -7.00 3.12 -3.50
C LEU A 29 -6.71 4.13 -4.61
N VAL A 30 -5.90 5.14 -4.28
CA VAL A 30 -5.57 6.26 -5.17
C VAL A 30 -4.10 6.13 -5.59
N PRO A 31 -3.80 6.02 -6.90
CA PRO A 31 -2.43 6.03 -7.39
C PRO A 31 -1.83 7.44 -7.36
N GLY A 32 -0.51 7.54 -7.39
CA GLY A 32 0.19 8.81 -7.64
C GLY A 32 -0.14 9.37 -9.02
N VAL A 33 -0.27 10.70 -9.10
CA VAL A 33 -0.60 11.43 -10.34
C VAL A 33 0.40 12.56 -10.64
N ILE A 34 1.31 12.85 -9.70
CA ILE A 34 2.32 13.90 -9.85
C ILE A 34 3.66 13.24 -10.17
N PRO A 35 4.16 13.33 -11.42
CA PRO A 35 5.48 12.82 -11.76
C PRO A 35 6.55 13.71 -11.12
N VAL A 36 7.51 13.09 -10.44
CA VAL A 36 8.67 13.76 -9.85
C VAL A 36 9.95 12.96 -10.09
N ASN A 37 11.08 13.65 -10.17
CA ASN A 37 12.40 13.03 -10.13
C ASN A 37 13.08 13.37 -8.79
N ILE A 38 13.45 12.35 -8.02
CA ILE A 38 14.18 12.53 -6.75
C ILE A 38 15.47 11.74 -6.83
N ALA A 39 16.60 12.44 -6.86
CA ALA A 39 17.93 11.84 -6.98
C ALA A 39 18.05 10.86 -8.15
N GLY A 40 17.55 11.24 -9.34
CA GLY A 40 17.61 10.42 -10.55
C GLY A 40 16.56 9.31 -10.63
N LYS A 41 15.62 9.24 -9.67
CA LYS A 41 14.53 8.27 -9.68
C LYS A 41 13.20 8.94 -10.00
N ASP A 42 12.54 8.46 -11.05
CA ASP A 42 11.19 8.87 -11.41
C ASP A 42 10.14 8.16 -10.55
N ILE A 43 9.26 8.95 -9.93
CA ILE A 43 8.27 8.51 -8.94
C ILE A 43 6.95 9.26 -9.21
N MET A 44 5.82 8.61 -8.94
CA MET A 44 4.50 9.22 -9.03
C MET A 44 4.02 9.49 -7.60
N LEU A 45 3.90 10.77 -7.21
CA LEU A 45 3.44 11.19 -5.88
C LEU A 45 1.97 11.62 -5.88
N GLY A 46 1.42 11.83 -4.68
CA GLY A 46 0.05 12.32 -4.47
C GLY A 46 -1.01 11.23 -4.27
N GLY A 47 -0.61 9.95 -4.26
CA GLY A 47 -1.49 8.82 -3.98
C GLY A 47 -1.34 8.28 -2.56
N ASP A 48 -1.86 7.07 -2.36
CA ASP A 48 -1.77 6.37 -1.08
C ASP A 48 -0.39 5.76 -0.82
N ILE A 49 -0.05 5.64 0.46
CA ILE A 49 1.05 4.81 0.93
C ILE A 49 0.47 3.69 1.80
N ILE A 50 0.65 2.44 1.38
CA ILE A 50 0.24 1.27 2.16
C ILE A 50 1.23 1.09 3.32
N LEU A 51 0.68 1.05 4.53
CA LEU A 51 1.42 0.89 5.79
C LEU A 51 1.37 -0.55 6.30
N GLY A 52 0.33 -1.31 5.98
CA GLY A 52 0.16 -2.69 6.43
C GLY A 52 -0.91 -3.44 5.65
N ILE A 53 -0.78 -4.77 5.58
CA ILE A 53 -1.69 -5.69 4.89
C ILE A 53 -1.85 -6.94 5.74
N ALA A 54 -3.07 -7.49 5.82
CA ALA A 54 -3.38 -8.74 6.52
C ALA A 54 -2.88 -8.78 7.98
N GLY A 55 -2.95 -7.64 8.69
CA GLY A 55 -2.46 -7.49 10.07
C GLY A 55 -0.94 -7.37 10.22
N ILE A 56 -0.19 -7.35 9.11
CA ILE A 56 1.27 -7.23 9.09
C ILE A 56 1.65 -5.81 8.65
N ASN A 57 2.35 -5.09 9.52
CA ASN A 57 2.87 -3.76 9.20
C ASN A 57 4.14 -3.89 8.33
N ILE A 58 4.27 -3.00 7.35
CA ILE A 58 5.40 -2.95 6.43
C ILE A 58 6.50 -2.10 7.06
N LYS A 59 7.47 -2.75 7.68
CA LYS A 59 8.64 -2.11 8.31
C LYS A 59 9.91 -2.39 7.52
N HIS A 60 10.01 -3.57 6.92
CA HIS A 60 11.16 -4.07 6.17
C HIS A 60 10.70 -4.77 4.87
N GLN A 61 11.64 -5.02 3.96
CA GLN A 61 11.32 -5.75 2.71
C GLN A 61 10.86 -7.19 2.98
N ASP A 62 11.41 -7.84 4.01
CA ASP A 62 11.05 -9.22 4.38
C ASP A 62 9.58 -9.35 4.81
N ASP A 63 8.96 -8.27 5.29
CA ASP A 63 7.53 -8.26 5.65
C ASP A 63 6.65 -8.53 4.43
N LEU A 64 7.10 -8.19 3.22
CA LEU A 64 6.37 -8.46 1.99
C LEU A 64 6.25 -9.96 1.71
N TYR A 65 7.27 -10.74 2.08
CA TYR A 65 7.21 -12.19 1.99
C TYR A 65 6.20 -12.77 2.99
N LEU A 66 6.18 -12.26 4.23
CA LEU A 66 5.20 -12.64 5.25
C LEU A 66 3.76 -12.30 4.82
N ILE A 67 3.56 -11.09 4.28
CA ILE A 67 2.26 -10.65 3.74
C ILE A 67 1.83 -11.59 2.61
N LYS A 68 2.71 -11.89 1.66
CA LYS A 68 2.40 -12.79 0.54
C LYS A 68 2.00 -14.17 1.03
N ASN A 69 2.75 -14.73 1.98
CA ASN A 69 2.44 -16.04 2.56
C ASN A 69 1.09 -16.01 3.28
N ARG A 70 0.84 -14.99 4.11
CA ARG A 70 -0.42 -14.82 4.84
C ARG A 70 -1.61 -14.75 3.90
N VAL A 71 -1.56 -13.83 2.93
CA VAL A 71 -2.61 -13.67 1.92
C VAL A 71 -2.81 -14.96 1.11
N ASN A 72 -1.76 -15.72 0.80
CA ASN A 72 -1.88 -16.98 0.08
C ASN A 72 -2.56 -18.08 0.90
N THR A 73 -2.35 -18.12 2.22
CA THR A 73 -2.97 -19.11 3.11
C THR A 73 -4.44 -18.82 3.44
N ASP A 74 -4.86 -17.55 3.32
CA ASP A 74 -6.26 -17.16 3.55
C ASP A 74 -7.18 -17.81 2.50
N LYS A 75 -8.43 -18.10 2.85
CA LYS A 75 -9.40 -18.71 1.91
C LYS A 75 -9.97 -17.67 0.97
N SER A 76 -10.39 -18.08 -0.24
CA SER A 76 -11.17 -17.21 -1.12
C SER A 76 -12.42 -16.72 -0.38
N GLY A 77 -12.75 -15.44 -0.54
CA GLY A 77 -13.84 -14.77 0.17
C GLY A 77 -13.48 -14.20 1.54
N GLU A 78 -12.34 -14.56 2.14
CA GLU A 78 -11.89 -13.97 3.41
C GLU A 78 -11.49 -12.49 3.23
N GLU A 79 -11.76 -11.68 4.26
CA GLU A 79 -11.38 -10.27 4.26
C GLU A 79 -9.91 -10.08 4.61
N ILE A 80 -9.19 -9.39 3.73
CA ILE A 80 -7.83 -8.94 3.94
C ILE A 80 -7.87 -7.46 4.32
N SER A 81 -7.38 -7.13 5.51
CA SER A 81 -7.24 -5.74 5.98
C SER A 81 -6.09 -5.02 5.29
N ILE A 82 -6.25 -3.73 5.00
CA ILE A 82 -5.19 -2.85 4.55
C ILE A 82 -5.21 -1.54 5.37
N ILE A 83 -4.03 -1.06 5.73
CA ILE A 83 -3.83 0.21 6.42
C ILE A 83 -3.10 1.13 5.45
N ILE A 84 -3.62 2.33 5.20
CA ILE A 84 -3.04 3.30 4.27
C ILE A 84 -2.83 4.66 4.94
N LEU A 85 -1.85 5.41 4.45
CA LEU A 85 -1.70 6.84 4.68
C LEU A 85 -2.23 7.58 3.46
N ARG A 86 -3.23 8.44 3.67
CA ARG A 86 -3.80 9.34 2.65
C ARG A 86 -3.92 10.74 3.24
N GLU A 87 -3.31 11.72 2.57
CA GLU A 87 -3.41 13.13 3.00
C GLU A 87 -3.03 13.36 4.48
N GLY A 88 -2.05 12.61 4.97
CA GLY A 88 -1.61 12.66 6.38
C GLY A 88 -2.48 11.89 7.36
N GLN A 89 -3.55 11.24 6.91
CA GLN A 89 -4.46 10.45 7.74
C GLN A 89 -4.23 8.95 7.55
N ILE A 90 -4.31 8.21 8.67
CA ILE A 90 -4.25 6.75 8.64
C ILE A 90 -5.68 6.21 8.49
N LEU A 91 -5.92 5.50 7.39
CA LEU A 91 -7.22 4.91 7.07
C LEU A 91 -7.12 3.38 7.05
N ASN A 92 -8.19 2.72 7.50
CA ASN A 92 -8.33 1.26 7.44
C ASN A 92 -9.33 0.90 6.35
N SER A 93 -8.98 -0.06 5.50
CA SER A 93 -9.86 -0.62 4.48
C SER A 93 -9.74 -2.14 4.47
N LYS A 94 -10.63 -2.81 3.74
CA LYS A 94 -10.64 -4.27 3.61
C LYS A 94 -11.08 -4.67 2.21
N PHE A 95 -10.52 -5.75 1.69
CA PHE A 95 -10.98 -6.38 0.45
C PHE A 95 -11.13 -7.88 0.63
N LYS A 96 -12.06 -8.49 -0.12
CA LYS A 96 -12.17 -9.95 -0.15
C LYS A 96 -11.08 -10.54 -1.03
N LYS A 97 -10.43 -11.60 -0.56
CA LYS A 97 -9.55 -12.42 -1.37
C LYS A 97 -10.38 -12.99 -2.55
N PRO A 98 -9.94 -12.80 -3.81
CA PRO A 98 -10.61 -13.39 -4.96
C PRO A 98 -10.58 -14.93 -4.91
#